data_AF-A0A1Y2VUU0-F1
#
_entry.id   AF-A0A1Y2VUU0-F1
#
_cell.length_a   1.000
_cell.length_b   1.000
_cell.length_c   1.000
_cell.angle_alpha   90.00
_cell.angle_beta   90.00
_cell.angle_gamma   90.00
#
_symmetry.space_group_name_H-M   'P 1'
#
loop_
_entity.id
_entity.type
_entity.pdbx_description
1 polymer ?
#
loop_
_entity_poly.entity_id
_entity_poly.type
_entity_poly.pdbx_seq_one_letter_code
_entity_poly.pdbx_strand_id
1 'polypeptide(L)'
;MSSYNNENQAPTAEFADNSYVSRSGHKNEAIPVRSDGEIVEDPIDASKADSDEQLARDDKDAIDESNIIGERTRHAKPATGTYRQPGDEEGLPVNDGTSSADVKTAE
;
A
#
# COMPACT_ATOMS: atom_id res chain seq x y z
N MET A 1 2.24 14.90 -59.85
CA MET A 1 3.26 15.76 -59.22
C MET A 1 3.04 15.67 -57.72
N SER A 2 3.93 14.92 -57.07
CA SER A 2 3.88 14.66 -55.63
C SER A 2 4.19 15.94 -54.86
N SER A 3 3.39 16.28 -53.86
CA SER A 3 3.76 17.28 -52.85
C SER A 3 3.71 16.57 -51.49
N TYR A 4 4.87 16.07 -51.08
CA TYR A 4 5.14 15.72 -49.70
C TYR A 4 5.48 17.02 -48.96
N ASN A 5 4.54 17.53 -48.16
CA ASN A 5 4.85 18.55 -47.16
C ASN A 5 5.07 17.83 -45.83
N ASN A 6 6.31 17.41 -45.59
CA ASN A 6 6.75 16.84 -44.31
C ASN A 6 7.93 17.65 -43.80
N GLU A 7 7.68 18.86 -43.28
CA GLU A 7 8.75 19.69 -42.71
C GLU A 7 8.41 20.41 -41.39
N ASN A 8 7.28 20.15 -40.72
CA ASN A 8 6.97 20.88 -39.47
C ASN A 8 6.23 20.07 -38.40
N GLN A 9 6.66 18.83 -38.14
CA GLN A 9 6.18 18.08 -36.97
C GLN A 9 7.37 17.62 -36.12
N ALA A 10 8.20 18.57 -35.67
CA ALA A 10 8.95 18.32 -34.44
C ALA A 10 7.93 18.24 -33.30
N PRO A 11 7.92 17.19 -32.46
CA PRO A 11 7.08 17.18 -31.27
C PRO A 11 7.47 18.39 -30.43
N THR A 12 6.51 19.28 -30.19
CA THR A 12 6.71 20.38 -29.27
C THR A 12 7.04 19.78 -27.90
N ALA A 13 8.08 20.27 -27.24
CA ALA A 13 8.46 19.82 -25.89
C ALA A 13 7.44 20.26 -24.82
N GLU A 14 6.18 20.45 -25.19
CA GLU A 14 5.08 20.75 -24.30
C GLU A 14 4.60 19.46 -23.65
N PHE A 15 5.35 19.02 -22.64
CA PHE A 15 4.96 17.91 -21.80
C PHE A 15 4.02 18.43 -20.71
N ALA A 16 2.72 18.42 -21.00
CA ALA A 16 1.70 18.73 -20.00
C ALA A 16 1.50 17.52 -19.07
N ASP A 17 2.34 17.41 -18.05
CA ASP A 17 2.17 16.40 -17.00
C ASP A 17 1.29 16.92 -15.87
N ASN A 18 0.06 16.43 -15.84
CA ASN A 18 -0.91 16.73 -14.79
C ASN A 18 -1.04 15.58 -13.78
N SER A 19 -0.08 14.65 -13.73
CA SER A 19 -0.09 13.52 -12.78
C SER A 19 -0.08 13.96 -11.31
N TYR A 20 0.40 15.18 -11.02
CA TYR A 20 0.36 15.79 -9.69
C TYR A 20 -1.00 16.41 -9.32
N VAL A 21 -1.92 16.59 -10.29
CA VAL A 21 -3.22 17.19 -10.04
C VAL A 21 -4.18 16.15 -9.45
N SER A 22 -4.88 16.52 -8.37
CA SER A 22 -5.89 15.68 -7.73
C SER A 22 -6.96 15.18 -8.71
N ARG A 23 -7.52 14.00 -8.41
CA ARG A 23 -8.56 13.34 -9.22
C ARG A 23 -9.75 14.26 -9.48
N SER A 24 -10.42 14.10 -10.62
CA SER A 24 -11.64 14.85 -10.94
C SER A 24 -12.71 14.68 -9.85
N GLY A 25 -13.27 15.79 -9.37
CA GLY A 25 -14.19 15.80 -8.21
C GLY A 25 -13.52 16.28 -6.92
N HIS A 26 -12.23 15.99 -6.74
CA HIS A 26 -11.47 16.29 -5.52
C HIS A 26 -10.46 17.43 -5.69
N LYS A 27 -10.56 18.19 -6.79
CA LYS A 27 -9.62 19.28 -7.14
C LYS A 27 -9.64 20.46 -6.16
N ASN A 28 -10.75 20.62 -5.44
CA ASN A 28 -10.94 21.69 -4.46
C ASN A 28 -10.83 21.18 -3.01
N GLU A 29 -10.49 19.90 -2.82
CA GLU A 29 -10.33 19.31 -1.50
C GLU A 29 -8.88 19.49 -1.04
N ALA A 30 -8.71 19.93 0.20
CA ALA A 30 -7.39 20.00 0.81
C ALA A 30 -6.88 18.57 1.05
N ILE A 31 -5.77 18.21 0.41
CA ILE A 31 -5.07 16.95 0.72
C ILE A 31 -4.54 17.09 2.16
N PRO A 32 -4.93 16.22 3.09
CA PRO A 32 -4.44 16.30 4.46
C PRO A 32 -2.93 16.04 4.45
N VAL A 33 -2.17 17.07 4.83
CA VAL A 33 -0.73 16.97 5.04
C VAL A 33 -0.46 17.04 6.53
N ARG A 34 0.46 16.20 7.00
CA ARG A 34 0.94 16.21 8.38
C ARG A 34 2.07 17.22 8.48
N SER A 35 2.13 17.98 9.56
CA SER A 35 3.24 18.92 9.75
C SER A 35 4.51 18.15 10.12
N ASP A 36 5.69 18.61 9.70
CA ASP A 36 6.96 17.94 10.03
C ASP A 36 7.23 17.88 11.55
N GLY A 37 6.64 18.79 12.33
CA GLY A 37 6.73 18.80 13.80
C GLY A 37 5.58 18.08 14.50
N GLU A 38 4.68 17.44 13.75
CA GLU A 38 3.56 16.70 14.32
C GLU A 38 4.07 15.38 14.90
N ILE A 39 3.92 15.21 16.21
CA ILE A 39 4.30 13.97 16.90
C ILE A 39 3.35 12.87 16.43
N VAL A 40 3.94 11.85 15.82
CA VAL A 40 3.24 10.62 15.45
C VAL A 40 3.43 9.65 16.60
N GLU A 41 2.32 9.07 17.08
CA GLU A 41 2.39 8.01 18.08
C GLU A 41 3.21 6.84 17.55
N ASP A 42 4.30 6.53 18.24
CA ASP A 42 5.08 5.34 17.96
C ASP A 42 4.33 4.14 18.56
N PRO A 43 3.99 3.11 17.76
CA PRO A 43 3.38 1.89 18.30
C PRO A 43 4.30 1.14 19.27
N ILE A 44 5.59 1.50 19.35
CA ILE A 44 6.57 0.89 20.23
C ILE A 44 6.62 1.64 21.58
N ASP A 45 6.44 0.88 22.66
CA ASP A 45 6.66 1.38 24.02
C ASP A 45 8.18 1.53 24.29
N ALA A 46 8.69 2.75 24.15
CA ALA A 46 10.10 3.07 24.35
C ALA A 46 10.64 2.67 25.73
N SER A 47 9.79 2.59 26.76
CA SER A 47 10.21 2.18 28.11
C SER A 47 10.51 0.68 28.22
N LYS A 48 9.94 -0.12 27.32
CA LYS A 48 10.11 -1.57 27.28
C LYS A 48 11.03 -2.04 26.18
N ALA A 49 11.12 -1.28 25.08
CA ALA A 49 11.89 -1.66 23.90
C ALA A 49 13.37 -1.95 24.25
N ASP A 50 13.99 -1.10 25.08
CA ASP A 50 15.41 -1.23 25.49
C ASP A 50 15.57 -1.91 26.86
N SER A 51 14.68 -2.84 27.22
CA SER A 51 14.76 -3.56 28.50
C SER A 51 15.51 -4.89 28.39
N ASP A 52 16.24 -5.26 29.44
CA ASP A 52 16.92 -6.56 29.54
C ASP A 52 15.94 -7.75 29.38
N GLU A 53 14.67 -7.55 29.75
CA GLU A 53 13.61 -8.56 29.60
C GLU A 53 13.21 -8.80 28.13
N GLN A 54 13.24 -7.77 27.27
CA GLN A 54 13.07 -7.96 25.83
C GLN A 54 14.25 -8.73 25.25
N LEU A 55 15.49 -8.31 25.53
CA LEU A 55 16.69 -8.98 25.02
C LEU A 55 16.71 -10.47 25.39
N ALA A 56 16.37 -10.80 26.64
CA ALA A 56 16.33 -12.19 27.09
C ALA A 56 15.20 -13.02 26.46
N ARG A 57 14.13 -12.40 25.94
CA ARG A 57 13.09 -13.09 25.16
C ARG A 57 13.54 -13.27 23.73
N ASP A 58 14.06 -12.21 23.11
CA ASP A 58 14.59 -12.24 21.75
C ASP A 58 15.68 -13.30 21.59
N ASP A 59 16.59 -13.42 22.57
CA ASP A 59 17.63 -14.46 22.56
C ASP A 59 17.05 -15.88 22.62
N LYS A 60 15.94 -16.08 23.34
CA LYS A 60 15.28 -17.40 23.39
C LYS A 60 14.55 -17.69 22.08
N ASP A 61 13.82 -16.72 21.56
CA ASP A 61 13.04 -16.86 20.33
C ASP A 61 13.96 -17.03 19.10
N ALA A 62 15.11 -16.36 19.09
CA ALA A 62 16.10 -16.46 18.00
C ALA A 62 16.76 -17.83 17.92
N ILE A 63 16.90 -18.53 19.05
CA ILE A 63 17.51 -19.86 19.13
C ILE A 63 16.43 -20.97 19.05
N ASP A 64 15.14 -20.62 19.15
CA ASP A 64 14.05 -21.59 19.13
C ASP A 64 13.88 -22.24 17.73
N GLU A 65 14.44 -23.44 17.59
CA GLU A 65 14.31 -24.26 16.39
C GLU A 65 12.87 -24.73 16.13
N SER A 66 11.96 -24.63 17.11
CA SER A 66 10.55 -25.04 16.92
C SER A 66 9.80 -24.18 15.89
N ASN A 67 10.25 -22.93 15.70
CA ASN A 67 9.75 -22.02 14.69
C ASN A 67 10.40 -22.22 13.30
N ILE A 68 11.38 -23.12 13.19
CA ILE A 68 12.04 -23.43 11.93
C ILE A 68 11.29 -24.55 11.22
N ILE A 69 10.92 -24.30 9.97
CA ILE A 69 10.33 -25.33 9.11
C ILE A 69 11.44 -26.35 8.79
N GLY A 70 11.30 -27.57 9.29
CA GLY A 70 12.30 -28.65 9.14
C GLY A 70 12.45 -29.22 7.73
N GLU A 71 11.68 -28.74 6.75
CA GLU A 71 11.67 -29.22 5.37
C GLU A 71 11.74 -28.09 4.34
N ARG A 72 12.04 -28.45 3.09
CA ARG A 72 12.14 -27.47 2.00
C ARG A 72 10.74 -27.06 1.57
N THR A 73 10.40 -25.79 1.75
CA THR A 73 9.17 -25.18 1.21
C THR A 73 9.20 -25.00 -0.31
N ARG A 74 10.37 -25.18 -0.95
CA ARG A 74 10.51 -25.05 -2.41
C ARG A 74 9.73 -26.17 -3.10
N HIS A 75 8.78 -25.78 -3.95
CA HIS A 75 7.82 -26.68 -4.62
C HIS A 75 6.76 -27.31 -3.71
N ALA A 76 6.73 -26.96 -2.41
CA ALA A 76 5.61 -27.35 -1.55
C ALA A 76 4.33 -26.72 -2.08
N LYS A 77 3.28 -27.53 -2.26
CA LYS A 77 1.97 -27.00 -2.65
C LYS A 77 1.42 -26.21 -1.46
N PRO A 78 0.94 -24.97 -1.65
CA PRO A 78 0.25 -24.23 -0.61
C PRO A 78 -0.94 -25.03 -0.07
N ALA A 79 -1.31 -24.78 1.18
CA ALA A 79 -2.50 -25.41 1.75
C ALA A 79 -3.73 -25.13 0.88
N THR A 80 -4.62 -26.12 0.81
CA THR A 80 -5.81 -26.03 -0.04
C THR A 80 -6.66 -24.84 0.38
N GLY A 81 -6.92 -23.92 -0.55
CA GLY A 81 -7.72 -22.73 -0.30
C GLY A 81 -6.94 -21.50 0.17
N THR A 82 -5.62 -21.59 0.40
CA THR A 82 -4.79 -20.41 0.76
C THR A 82 -4.70 -19.39 -0.37
N TYR A 83 -4.70 -19.85 -1.63
CA TYR A 83 -4.85 -18.99 -2.78
C TYR A 83 -6.24 -19.18 -3.37
N ARG A 84 -7.10 -18.21 -3.12
CA ARG A 84 -8.41 -18.08 -3.73
C ARG A 84 -8.48 -16.70 -4.38
N GLN A 85 -8.91 -16.68 -5.63
CA GLN A 85 -9.24 -15.41 -6.28
C GLN A 85 -10.43 -14.80 -5.55
N PRO A 86 -10.43 -13.47 -5.31
CA PRO A 86 -11.64 -12.79 -4.86
C PRO A 86 -12.79 -13.17 -5.78
N GLY A 87 -13.95 -13.51 -5.22
CA GLY A 87 -15.17 -13.67 -6.00
C GLY A 87 -15.55 -12.39 -6.75
N ASP A 88 -16.42 -12.49 -7.75
CA ASP A 88 -16.84 -11.34 -8.58
C ASP A 88 -17.37 -10.15 -7.74
N GLU A 89 -17.90 -10.44 -6.55
CA GLU A 89 -18.45 -9.46 -5.61
C GLU A 89 -17.51 -9.16 -4.42
N GLU A 90 -16.39 -9.89 -4.29
CA GLU A 90 -15.47 -9.76 -3.16
C GLU A 90 -14.50 -8.59 -3.37
N GLY A 91 -14.66 -7.55 -2.56
CA GLY A 91 -13.89 -6.30 -2.69
C GLY A 91 -14.55 -5.23 -3.56
N LEU A 92 -15.71 -5.54 -4.17
CA LEU A 92 -16.56 -4.51 -4.76
C LEU A 92 -17.43 -3.87 -3.66
N PRO A 93 -17.65 -2.54 -3.71
CA PRO A 93 -18.58 -1.88 -2.81
C PRO A 93 -20.01 -2.33 -3.09
N VAL A 94 -20.87 -2.27 -2.07
CA VAL A 94 -22.30 -2.52 -2.24
C VAL A 94 -22.88 -1.55 -3.27
N ASN A 95 -23.65 -2.06 -4.23
CA ASN A 95 -24.34 -1.23 -5.21
C ASN A 95 -25.64 -0.68 -4.59
N ASP A 96 -25.51 0.25 -3.64
CA ASP A 96 -26.63 0.95 -3.00
C ASP A 96 -26.89 2.33 -3.62
N GLY A 97 -26.23 2.63 -4.74
CA GLY A 97 -26.30 3.94 -5.41
C GLY A 97 -25.46 5.02 -4.72
N THR A 98 -24.71 4.67 -3.67
CA THR A 98 -23.74 5.56 -3.02
C THR A 98 -22.32 5.09 -3.30
N SER A 99 -21.39 6.02 -3.51
CA SER A 99 -19.97 5.65 -3.62
C SER A 99 -19.49 5.25 -2.23
N SER A 100 -18.80 4.11 -2.10
CA SER A 100 -18.25 3.65 -0.82
C SER A 100 -17.27 4.67 -0.26
N ALA A 101 -17.73 5.51 0.65
CA ALA A 101 -16.87 6.26 1.54
C ALA A 101 -16.34 5.29 2.59
N ASP A 102 -15.03 5.32 2.84
CA ASP A 102 -14.41 4.60 3.96
C ASP A 102 -15.17 4.91 5.25
N VAL A 103 -15.98 3.94 5.72
CA VAL A 103 -16.71 4.06 6.98
C VAL A 103 -15.69 3.95 8.10
N LYS A 104 -15.14 5.10 8.49
CA LYS A 104 -14.34 5.25 9.70
C LYS A 104 -15.24 4.90 10.87
N THR A 105 -15.15 3.66 11.35
CA THR A 105 -15.82 3.22 12.57
C THR A 105 -15.16 3.98 13.72
N ALA A 106 -15.89 4.95 14.27
CA ALA A 106 -15.57 5.57 15.55
C ALA A 106 -16.76 5.31 16.47
N GLU A 107 -16.41 4.80 17.64
CA GLU A 107 -17.23 4.38 18.78
C GLU A 107 -18.26 5.42 19.25
#